data_AF-A0A934SHA3-F1
#
_entry.id   AF-A0A934SHA3-F1
#
_cell.length_a   1.000
_cell.length_b   1.000
_cell.length_c   1.000
_cell.angle_alpha   90.00
_cell.angle_beta   90.00
_cell.angle_gamma   90.00
#
_symmetry.space_group_name_H-M   'P 1'
#
loop_
_entity.id
_entity.type
_entity.pdbx_description
1 polymer ?
#
loop_
_entity_poly.entity_id
_entity_poly.type
_entity_poly.pdbx_seq_one_letter_code
_entity_poly.pdbx_strand_id
1 'polypeptide(L)'
;MSIATSNERYFVSLVNEARAQQGLPALKLEQSLNTAAEQHSRWMLDADVFSHTGQNGSSPTDRIKASGFDLSGSWQTAENIAYVSADTEDGLRDEIQQLHQNLMNSPGHYANIMNDKATLIGLGLELGTFSRDGREFQVLMVTQNYADTDGKVKLDTGTTPPPPPPSGDSFPTATAPHSGMRQSRESWLDGMDGQTVRAAGSGNVAQGTSRADDFRLSVGSDRAEGGNGNDWMSGFDGNDTLNGGSGHDRVLGNLGNDSLLGGQGNDIINGGVGDDALKGQWGDDLLFGAAGRDLLEGGAGNDWLGGGNGADTLSGGIGADTLHGGAGNDVLSGGADADTFIYRKGDGADVINSYQPDIDRLLLDKRLIGNDTVEKFVADHVRETANGVVVDFGGGDKITFNGTQLNAEDIADDIFLI
;
A
#
# COMPACT_ATOMS: atom_id res chain seq x y z
N MET A 1 1.62 6.06 -32.16
CA MET A 1 0.31 5.80 -31.53
C MET A 1 0.63 5.08 -30.25
N SER A 2 0.05 5.50 -29.13
CA SER A 2 0.30 4.83 -27.86
C SER A 2 -0.43 3.49 -27.82
N ILE A 3 0.22 2.47 -27.25
CA ILE A 3 -0.20 1.06 -27.36
C ILE A 3 -0.54 0.50 -25.98
N ALA A 4 0.17 0.96 -24.95
CA ALA A 4 -0.26 0.70 -23.58
C ALA A 4 -1.58 1.44 -23.27
N THR A 5 -2.37 0.93 -22.35
CA THR A 5 -3.51 1.66 -21.79
C THR A 5 -3.03 2.77 -20.82
N SER A 6 -3.93 3.67 -20.42
CA SER A 6 -3.64 4.66 -19.38
C SER A 6 -3.28 3.99 -18.04
N ASN A 7 -3.90 2.85 -17.76
CA ASN A 7 -3.71 2.05 -16.55
C ASN A 7 -2.38 1.29 -16.57
N GLU A 8 -2.00 0.76 -17.73
CA GLU A 8 -0.71 0.12 -17.89
C GLU A 8 0.46 1.12 -17.76
N ARG A 9 0.31 2.33 -18.32
CA ARG A 9 1.30 3.40 -18.11
C ARG A 9 1.44 3.80 -16.65
N TYR A 10 0.35 3.78 -15.91
CA TYR A 10 0.37 4.09 -14.48
C TYR A 10 1.05 3.01 -13.66
N PHE A 11 0.75 1.74 -13.94
CA PHE A 11 1.48 0.65 -13.32
C PHE A 11 2.99 0.80 -13.59
N VAL A 12 3.38 1.10 -14.84
CA VAL A 12 4.79 1.29 -15.20
C VAL A 12 5.40 2.53 -14.52
N SER A 13 4.62 3.59 -14.24
CA SER A 13 5.14 4.72 -13.47
C SER A 13 5.49 4.30 -12.05
N LEU A 14 4.64 3.53 -11.37
CA LEU A 14 4.93 2.99 -10.03
C LEU A 14 6.21 2.11 -10.04
N VAL A 15 6.35 1.24 -11.06
CA VAL A 15 7.57 0.43 -11.25
C VAL A 15 8.81 1.30 -11.41
N ASN A 16 8.75 2.34 -12.25
CA ASN A 16 9.89 3.20 -12.53
C ASN A 16 10.24 4.11 -11.35
N GLU A 17 9.25 4.49 -10.56
CA GLU A 17 9.41 5.22 -9.32
C GLU A 17 10.17 4.36 -8.29
N ALA A 18 9.72 3.13 -8.04
CA ALA A 18 10.40 2.19 -7.16
C ALA A 18 11.85 1.91 -7.62
N ARG A 19 12.08 1.80 -8.94
CA ARG A 19 13.43 1.64 -9.49
C ARG A 19 14.32 2.87 -9.27
N ALA A 20 13.76 4.07 -9.43
CA ALA A 20 14.49 5.31 -9.21
C ALA A 20 14.96 5.43 -7.75
N GLN A 21 14.14 4.98 -6.78
CA GLN A 21 14.50 4.93 -5.36
C GLN A 21 15.72 4.02 -5.09
N GLN A 22 15.92 2.97 -5.90
CA GLN A 22 17.09 2.10 -5.84
C GLN A 22 18.26 2.56 -6.72
N GLY A 23 18.19 3.77 -7.28
CA GLY A 23 19.20 4.33 -8.18
C GLY A 23 19.26 3.65 -9.55
N LEU A 24 18.21 2.92 -9.94
CA LEU A 24 18.14 2.20 -11.20
C LEU A 24 17.51 3.05 -12.30
N PRO A 25 17.92 2.86 -13.56
CA PRO A 25 17.32 3.56 -14.69
C PRO A 25 15.87 3.09 -14.89
N ALA A 26 15.02 4.04 -15.31
CA ALA A 26 13.64 3.76 -15.70
C ALA A 26 13.57 2.78 -16.88
N LEU A 27 12.65 1.82 -16.78
CA LEU A 27 12.27 0.92 -17.86
C LEU A 27 11.40 1.64 -18.88
N LYS A 28 11.62 1.34 -20.15
CA LYS A 28 10.83 1.90 -21.25
C LYS A 28 9.80 0.88 -21.72
N LEU A 29 8.57 1.34 -21.93
CA LEU A 29 7.51 0.51 -22.50
C LEU A 29 7.87 0.09 -23.93
N GLU A 30 7.86 -1.22 -24.18
CA GLU A 30 8.15 -1.80 -25.49
C GLU A 30 6.94 -2.60 -26.02
N GLN A 31 6.59 -2.35 -27.27
CA GLN A 31 5.35 -2.80 -27.89
C GLN A 31 5.19 -4.32 -27.94
N SER A 32 6.22 -5.05 -28.37
CA SER A 32 6.17 -6.50 -28.53
C SER A 32 6.18 -7.21 -27.16
N LEU A 33 6.88 -6.68 -26.16
CA LEU A 33 6.78 -7.15 -24.77
C LEU A 33 5.37 -6.96 -24.21
N ASN A 34 4.75 -5.79 -24.47
CA ASN A 34 3.38 -5.47 -24.03
C ASN A 34 2.37 -6.43 -24.68
N THR A 35 2.48 -6.64 -25.99
CA THR A 35 1.61 -7.59 -26.72
C THR A 35 1.74 -9.02 -26.18
N ALA A 36 2.96 -9.47 -25.87
CA ALA A 36 3.18 -10.79 -25.29
C ALA A 36 2.54 -10.92 -23.90
N ALA A 37 2.66 -9.87 -23.06
CA ALA A 37 2.10 -9.84 -21.72
C ALA A 37 0.57 -9.81 -21.73
N GLU A 38 -0.03 -8.96 -22.56
CA GLU A 38 -1.49 -8.83 -22.73
C GLU A 38 -2.11 -10.16 -23.17
N GLN A 39 -1.52 -10.82 -24.17
CA GLN A 39 -1.97 -12.14 -24.64
C GLN A 39 -1.89 -13.21 -23.56
N HIS A 40 -0.85 -13.17 -22.72
CA HIS A 40 -0.67 -14.15 -21.65
C HIS A 40 -1.66 -13.93 -20.49
N SER A 41 -1.89 -12.68 -20.07
CA SER A 41 -2.90 -12.34 -19.07
C SER A 41 -4.30 -12.74 -19.52
N ARG A 42 -4.69 -12.45 -20.77
CA ARG A 42 -5.98 -12.90 -21.32
C ARG A 42 -6.09 -14.42 -21.36
N TRP A 43 -5.04 -15.10 -21.81
CA TRP A 43 -5.05 -16.56 -21.88
C TRP A 43 -5.21 -17.20 -20.48
N MET A 44 -4.53 -16.66 -19.46
CA MET A 44 -4.65 -17.16 -18.09
C MET A 44 -6.09 -17.03 -17.54
N LEU A 45 -6.77 -15.92 -17.86
CA LEU A 45 -8.19 -15.74 -17.53
C LEU A 45 -9.09 -16.69 -18.33
N ASP A 46 -8.92 -16.76 -19.66
CA ASP A 46 -9.75 -17.60 -20.54
C ASP A 46 -9.62 -19.11 -20.25
N ALA A 47 -8.40 -19.54 -19.88
CA ALA A 47 -8.09 -20.94 -19.60
C ALA A 47 -8.20 -21.30 -18.11
N ASP A 48 -8.58 -20.33 -17.26
CA ASP A 48 -8.74 -20.49 -15.81
C ASP A 48 -7.51 -21.11 -15.14
N VAL A 49 -6.33 -20.57 -15.48
CA VAL A 49 -5.02 -21.08 -15.04
C VAL A 49 -4.09 -19.93 -14.66
N PHE A 50 -3.32 -20.10 -13.57
CA PHE A 50 -2.31 -19.14 -13.16
C PHE A 50 -0.92 -19.78 -13.28
N SER A 51 -0.20 -19.47 -14.37
CA SER A 51 1.07 -20.12 -14.69
C SER A 51 1.97 -19.29 -15.60
N HIS A 52 3.28 -19.37 -15.35
CA HIS A 52 4.30 -18.87 -16.28
C HIS A 52 4.37 -19.68 -17.59
N THR A 53 3.88 -20.94 -17.56
CA THR A 53 3.82 -21.79 -18.75
C THR A 53 2.52 -21.51 -19.50
N GLY A 54 2.66 -21.00 -20.72
CA GLY A 54 1.54 -20.56 -21.55
C GLY A 54 0.93 -21.68 -22.38
N GLN A 55 0.02 -21.29 -23.28
CA GLN A 55 -0.64 -22.20 -24.21
C GLN A 55 0.36 -23.11 -24.93
N ASN A 56 0.04 -24.41 -25.03
CA ASN A 56 0.88 -25.45 -25.62
C ASN A 56 2.27 -25.62 -24.99
N GLY A 57 2.45 -25.21 -23.73
CA GLY A 57 3.73 -25.34 -23.02
C GLY A 57 4.73 -24.23 -23.36
N SER A 58 4.29 -23.12 -23.95
CA SER A 58 5.17 -22.00 -24.33
C SER A 58 5.83 -21.37 -23.11
N SER A 59 7.12 -21.08 -23.21
CA SER A 59 7.85 -20.27 -22.23
C SER A 59 7.57 -18.77 -22.43
N PRO A 60 7.85 -17.90 -21.43
CA PRO A 60 7.78 -16.45 -21.61
C PRO A 60 8.61 -15.96 -22.81
N THR A 61 9.80 -16.53 -23.00
CA THR A 61 10.69 -16.22 -24.12
C THR A 61 10.06 -16.58 -25.48
N ASP A 62 9.37 -17.72 -25.57
CA ASP A 62 8.66 -18.12 -26.80
C ASP A 62 7.54 -17.14 -27.14
N ARG A 63 6.78 -16.69 -26.13
CA ARG A 63 5.69 -15.71 -26.30
C ARG A 63 6.23 -14.35 -26.75
N ILE A 64 7.27 -13.85 -26.08
CA ILE A 64 7.96 -12.60 -26.44
C ILE A 64 8.44 -12.64 -27.90
N LYS A 65 9.07 -13.75 -28.31
CA LYS A 65 9.53 -13.96 -29.69
C LYS A 65 8.37 -13.98 -30.69
N ALA A 66 7.28 -14.67 -30.36
CA ALA A 66 6.10 -14.78 -31.21
C ALA A 66 5.40 -13.42 -31.42
N SER A 67 5.45 -12.53 -30.43
CA SER A 67 4.98 -11.14 -30.53
C SER A 67 5.91 -10.22 -31.34
N GLY A 68 6.98 -10.78 -31.92
CA GLY A 68 7.88 -10.09 -32.83
C GLY A 68 8.99 -9.29 -32.13
N PHE A 69 9.23 -9.54 -30.85
CA PHE A 69 10.40 -9.00 -30.16
C PHE A 69 11.66 -9.67 -30.71
N ASP A 70 12.65 -8.87 -31.09
CA ASP A 70 13.90 -9.38 -31.62
C ASP A 70 14.80 -9.87 -30.48
N LEU A 71 14.92 -11.19 -30.35
CA LEU A 71 15.81 -11.85 -29.38
C LEU A 71 17.19 -12.20 -29.98
N SER A 72 17.60 -11.59 -31.10
CA SER A 72 18.92 -11.86 -31.68
C SER A 72 20.04 -11.16 -30.90
N GLY A 73 20.73 -11.86 -29.99
CA GLY A 73 21.73 -11.29 -29.05
C GLY A 73 21.82 -12.03 -27.70
N SER A 74 22.46 -11.43 -26.69
CA SER A 74 22.66 -12.01 -25.33
C SER A 74 21.62 -11.48 -24.33
N TRP A 75 20.34 -11.75 -24.59
CA TRP A 75 19.22 -11.16 -23.85
C TRP A 75 18.94 -11.85 -22.52
N GLN A 76 18.43 -11.10 -21.55
CA GLN A 76 17.75 -11.62 -20.37
C GLN A 76 16.27 -11.28 -20.43
N THR A 77 15.40 -12.29 -20.43
CA THR A 77 13.96 -12.10 -20.25
C THR A 77 13.54 -12.59 -18.88
N ALA A 78 12.74 -11.80 -18.17
CA ALA A 78 12.08 -12.21 -16.94
C ALA A 78 10.59 -11.94 -17.05
N GLU A 79 9.79 -12.72 -16.32
CA GLU A 79 8.34 -12.55 -16.25
C GLU A 79 7.90 -12.53 -14.79
N ASN A 80 7.06 -11.56 -14.46
CA ASN A 80 6.22 -11.62 -13.27
C ASN A 80 4.78 -11.82 -13.69
N ILE A 81 4.04 -12.63 -12.93
CA ILE A 81 2.59 -12.72 -13.03
C ILE A 81 2.00 -12.51 -11.65
N ALA A 82 0.90 -11.77 -11.58
CA ALA A 82 0.17 -11.56 -10.34
C ALA A 82 -1.30 -11.31 -10.65
N TYR A 83 -2.15 -11.46 -9.65
CA TYR A 83 -3.51 -10.96 -9.68
C TYR A 83 -3.92 -10.49 -8.29
N VAL A 84 -4.89 -9.60 -8.25
CA VAL A 84 -5.64 -9.22 -7.05
C VAL A 84 -7.12 -9.45 -7.31
N SER A 85 -7.91 -9.69 -6.27
CA SER A 85 -9.37 -9.58 -6.40
C SER A 85 -9.70 -8.16 -6.83
N ALA A 86 -10.56 -8.03 -7.82
CA ALA A 86 -11.06 -6.75 -8.30
C ALA A 86 -12.58 -6.73 -8.06
N ASP A 87 -13.07 -5.65 -7.45
CA ASP A 87 -14.49 -5.45 -7.20
C ASP A 87 -14.96 -4.36 -8.16
N THR A 88 -15.52 -4.73 -9.31
CA THR A 88 -15.70 -3.73 -10.37
C THR A 88 -17.00 -2.97 -10.20
N GLU A 89 -16.93 -1.85 -9.49
CA GLU A 89 -17.84 -0.70 -9.64
C GLU A 89 -17.09 0.66 -9.71
N ASP A 90 -15.83 0.77 -9.27
CA ASP A 90 -14.97 1.97 -9.35
C ASP A 90 -13.66 1.73 -10.15
N GLY A 91 -12.96 2.79 -10.55
CA GLY A 91 -11.80 2.72 -11.46
C GLY A 91 -10.61 1.89 -10.96
N LEU A 92 -9.99 1.10 -11.86
CA LEU A 92 -8.93 0.09 -11.60
C LEU A 92 -7.60 0.59 -10.95
N ARG A 93 -7.52 1.82 -10.46
CA ARG A 93 -6.26 2.44 -10.02
C ARG A 93 -5.77 1.92 -8.68
N ASP A 94 -6.69 1.68 -7.77
CA ASP A 94 -6.41 1.17 -6.43
C ASP A 94 -5.95 -0.29 -6.54
N GLU A 95 -6.61 -1.11 -7.37
CA GLU A 95 -6.19 -2.48 -7.65
C GLU A 95 -4.82 -2.52 -8.34
N ILE A 96 -4.50 -1.55 -9.20
CA ILE A 96 -3.17 -1.43 -9.81
C ILE A 96 -2.10 -1.15 -8.76
N GLN A 97 -2.35 -0.24 -7.81
CA GLN A 97 -1.43 0.04 -6.72
C GLN A 97 -1.22 -1.21 -5.85
N GLN A 98 -2.31 -1.85 -5.42
CA GLN A 98 -2.23 -3.05 -4.61
C GLN A 98 -1.51 -4.21 -5.33
N LEU A 99 -1.77 -4.37 -6.63
CA LEU A 99 -1.11 -5.36 -7.46
C LEU A 99 0.39 -5.07 -7.61
N HIS A 100 0.77 -3.80 -7.77
CA HIS A 100 2.17 -3.35 -7.76
C HIS A 100 2.86 -3.65 -6.42
N GLN A 101 2.23 -3.33 -5.29
CA GLN A 101 2.75 -3.62 -3.96
C GLN A 101 2.94 -5.13 -3.73
N ASN A 102 1.98 -5.97 -4.14
CA ASN A 102 2.10 -7.43 -4.04
C ASN A 102 3.31 -7.98 -4.83
N LEU A 103 3.61 -7.36 -5.97
CA LEU A 103 4.80 -7.67 -6.75
C LEU A 103 6.08 -7.17 -6.05
N MET A 104 6.05 -6.01 -5.43
CA MET A 104 7.18 -5.46 -4.66
C MET A 104 7.49 -6.26 -3.39
N ASN A 105 6.47 -6.84 -2.74
CA ASN A 105 6.60 -7.63 -1.51
C ASN A 105 6.99 -9.10 -1.77
N SER A 106 7.06 -9.53 -3.02
CA SER A 106 7.49 -10.88 -3.40
C SER A 106 8.97 -10.88 -3.81
N PRO A 107 9.86 -11.59 -3.11
CA PRO A 107 11.30 -11.54 -3.39
C PRO A 107 11.68 -11.87 -4.84
N GLY A 108 11.01 -12.84 -5.46
CA GLY A 108 11.26 -13.21 -6.86
C GLY A 108 10.77 -12.15 -7.85
N HIS A 109 9.63 -11.52 -7.57
CA HIS A 109 9.06 -10.47 -8.42
C HIS A 109 9.84 -9.16 -8.28
N TYR A 110 10.18 -8.78 -7.05
CA TYR A 110 11.06 -7.66 -6.72
C TYR A 110 12.40 -7.77 -7.44
N ALA A 111 13.04 -8.96 -7.42
CA ALA A 111 14.32 -9.16 -8.11
C ALA A 111 14.24 -8.91 -9.62
N ASN A 112 13.12 -9.25 -10.26
CA ASN A 112 12.89 -8.95 -11.67
C ASN A 112 12.64 -7.45 -11.91
N ILE A 113 11.82 -6.82 -11.05
CA ILE A 113 11.53 -5.37 -11.09
C ILE A 113 12.81 -4.55 -10.91
N MET A 114 13.69 -4.95 -9.99
CA MET A 114 14.94 -4.27 -9.64
C MET A 114 16.15 -4.77 -10.42
N ASN A 115 15.96 -5.58 -11.46
CA ASN A 115 17.06 -6.03 -12.30
C ASN A 115 17.69 -4.82 -13.01
N ASP A 116 18.96 -4.54 -12.71
CA ASP A 116 19.72 -3.42 -13.25
C ASP A 116 20.08 -3.58 -14.74
N LYS A 117 19.98 -4.81 -15.26
CA LYS A 117 20.16 -5.11 -16.68
C LYS A 117 18.91 -4.84 -17.50
N ALA A 118 17.72 -4.96 -16.90
CA ALA A 118 16.48 -4.69 -17.62
C ALA A 118 16.42 -3.20 -18.01
N THR A 119 16.10 -2.95 -19.28
CA THR A 119 15.94 -1.59 -19.84
C THR A 119 14.54 -1.38 -20.43
N LEU A 120 13.80 -2.45 -20.63
CA LEU A 120 12.48 -2.48 -21.25
C LEU A 120 11.49 -3.24 -20.37
N ILE A 121 10.24 -2.80 -20.45
CA ILE A 121 9.09 -3.47 -19.83
C ILE A 121 7.94 -3.59 -20.83
N GLY A 122 7.23 -4.70 -20.78
CA GLY A 122 5.89 -4.84 -21.34
C GLY A 122 4.92 -5.25 -20.25
N LEU A 123 3.70 -4.76 -20.32
CA LEU A 123 2.67 -4.99 -19.32
C LEU A 123 1.38 -5.46 -20.00
N GLY A 124 0.74 -6.46 -19.42
CA GLY A 124 -0.58 -6.91 -19.86
C GLY A 124 -1.52 -6.89 -18.67
N LEU A 125 -2.32 -5.84 -18.55
CA LEU A 125 -3.25 -5.66 -17.43
C LEU A 125 -4.68 -5.98 -17.88
N GLU A 126 -5.25 -7.06 -17.36
CA GLU A 126 -6.54 -7.59 -17.81
C GLU A 126 -7.47 -7.85 -16.62
N LEU A 127 -8.71 -7.37 -16.75
CA LEU A 127 -9.78 -7.63 -15.79
C LEU A 127 -10.59 -8.84 -16.29
N GLY A 128 -10.84 -9.82 -15.42
CA GLY A 128 -11.64 -10.98 -15.77
C GLY A 128 -12.08 -11.79 -14.55
N THR A 129 -12.56 -13.00 -14.80
CA THR A 129 -12.98 -13.94 -13.75
C THR A 129 -12.00 -15.11 -13.65
N PHE A 130 -11.70 -15.54 -12.44
CA PHE A 130 -10.80 -16.65 -12.14
C PHE A 130 -11.43 -17.56 -11.09
N SER A 131 -11.48 -18.86 -11.35
CA SER A 131 -12.08 -19.82 -10.43
C SER A 131 -11.03 -20.46 -9.54
N ARG A 132 -11.35 -20.55 -8.25
CA ARG A 132 -10.54 -21.29 -7.28
C ARG A 132 -11.46 -22.05 -6.33
N ASP A 133 -11.19 -23.34 -6.19
CA ASP A 133 -11.95 -24.25 -5.32
C ASP A 133 -13.48 -24.22 -5.55
N GLY A 134 -13.89 -24.06 -6.82
CA GLY A 134 -15.30 -24.03 -7.22
C GLY A 134 -16.02 -22.71 -6.98
N ARG A 135 -15.30 -21.62 -6.67
CA ARG A 135 -15.83 -20.25 -6.58
C ARG A 135 -15.18 -19.36 -7.63
N GLU A 136 -15.98 -18.53 -8.29
CA GLU A 136 -15.50 -17.53 -9.25
C GLU A 136 -15.17 -16.22 -8.51
N PHE A 137 -14.01 -15.66 -8.82
CA PHE A 137 -13.56 -14.36 -8.31
C PHE A 137 -13.34 -13.43 -9.49
N GLN A 138 -13.80 -12.19 -9.38
CA GLN A 138 -13.36 -11.16 -10.29
C GLN A 138 -11.95 -10.72 -9.90
N VAL A 139 -11.05 -10.62 -10.87
CA VAL A 139 -9.63 -10.36 -10.63
C VAL A 139 -9.08 -9.37 -11.65
N LEU A 140 -8.18 -8.50 -11.17
CA LEU A 140 -7.27 -7.75 -12.01
C LEU A 140 -5.96 -8.54 -12.11
N MET A 141 -5.65 -9.02 -13.31
CA MET A 141 -4.49 -9.85 -13.60
C MET A 141 -3.43 -9.03 -14.34
N VAL A 142 -2.17 -9.25 -13.97
CA VAL A 142 -1.03 -8.63 -14.65
C VAL A 142 0.03 -9.65 -15.03
N THR A 143 0.58 -9.46 -16.23
CA THR A 143 1.85 -10.05 -16.65
C THR A 143 2.83 -8.91 -16.91
N GLN A 144 4.04 -8.99 -16.35
CA GLN A 144 5.15 -8.07 -16.61
C GLN A 144 6.26 -8.81 -17.33
N ASN A 145 6.65 -8.37 -18.52
CA ASN A 145 7.79 -8.89 -19.26
C ASN A 145 8.94 -7.89 -19.22
N TYR A 146 10.09 -8.33 -18.75
CA TYR A 146 11.31 -7.52 -18.69
C TYR A 146 12.30 -7.99 -19.75
N ALA A 147 13.00 -7.03 -20.36
CA ALA A 147 14.11 -7.34 -21.25
C ALA A 147 15.22 -6.28 -21.18
N ASP A 148 16.44 -6.68 -21.53
CA ASP A 148 17.50 -5.79 -21.99
C ASP A 148 17.53 -5.72 -23.52
N THR A 149 18.35 -4.89 -24.16
CA THR A 149 18.51 -4.89 -25.62
C THR A 149 19.82 -4.29 -26.11
N ASP A 150 20.38 -4.85 -27.19
CA ASP A 150 21.40 -4.25 -28.07
C ASP A 150 20.88 -4.02 -29.51
N GLY A 151 19.59 -4.27 -29.76
CA GLY A 151 18.97 -4.39 -31.09
C GLY A 151 17.89 -3.34 -31.43
N LYS A 152 17.04 -3.65 -32.43
CA LYS A 152 15.95 -2.77 -32.87
C LYS A 152 14.69 -2.96 -32.02
N VAL A 153 14.32 -1.93 -31.25
CA VAL A 153 13.12 -1.92 -30.41
C VAL A 153 11.98 -1.09 -30.99
N LYS A 154 10.74 -1.41 -30.60
CA LYS A 154 9.57 -0.56 -30.85
C LYS A 154 9.11 0.05 -29.53
N LEU A 155 9.65 1.23 -29.22
CA LEU A 155 9.27 1.97 -28.01
C LEU A 155 7.87 2.58 -28.16
N ASP A 156 7.09 2.53 -27.09
CA ASP A 156 5.90 3.38 -26.98
C ASP A 156 6.36 4.82 -26.71
N THR A 157 6.09 5.73 -27.64
CA THR A 157 6.44 7.16 -27.55
C THR A 157 5.24 8.03 -27.13
N GLY A 158 4.14 7.43 -26.68
CA GLY A 158 2.97 8.16 -26.20
C GLY A 158 3.32 8.98 -24.94
N THR A 159 3.13 10.29 -25.00
CA THR A 159 3.24 11.16 -23.82
C THR A 159 1.85 11.39 -23.24
N THR A 160 1.57 10.81 -22.08
CA THR A 160 0.58 11.35 -21.15
C THR A 160 1.31 11.63 -19.84
N PRO A 161 1.13 12.80 -19.20
CA PRO A 161 1.65 13.03 -17.85
C PRO A 161 1.14 11.93 -16.91
N PRO A 162 1.89 11.57 -15.85
CA PRO A 162 1.34 10.71 -14.82
C PRO A 162 0.07 11.38 -14.28
N PRO A 163 -1.10 10.72 -14.30
CA PRO A 163 -2.26 11.21 -13.57
C PRO A 163 -2.00 11.09 -12.06
N PRO A 164 -2.69 11.88 -11.22
CA PRO A 164 -2.53 11.84 -9.77
C PRO A 164 -2.71 10.41 -9.25
N PRO A 165 -1.98 9.98 -8.23
CA PRO A 165 -2.28 8.73 -7.53
C PRO A 165 -3.67 8.81 -6.88
N PRO A 166 -4.53 7.80 -7.06
CA PRO A 166 -5.66 7.56 -6.16
C PRO A 166 -5.50 6.20 -5.48
N SER A 167 -5.56 6.24 -4.14
CA SER A 167 -6.53 5.57 -3.24
C SER A 167 -6.61 4.04 -2.99
N GLY A 168 -5.56 3.35 -2.52
CA GLY A 168 -5.79 2.47 -1.36
C GLY A 168 -5.05 1.13 -1.29
N ASP A 169 -4.36 0.97 -0.18
CA ASP A 169 -3.93 -0.31 0.36
C ASP A 169 -5.17 -1.07 0.86
N SER A 170 -5.22 -2.36 0.55
CA SER A 170 -6.31 -3.27 0.89
C SER A 170 -6.66 -3.23 2.38
N PHE A 171 -7.81 -2.63 2.65
CA PHE A 171 -8.42 -2.63 3.96
C PHE A 171 -8.57 -4.05 4.53
N PRO A 172 -8.39 -4.25 5.85
CA PRO A 172 -8.81 -5.48 6.49
C PRO A 172 -10.33 -5.70 6.33
N THR A 173 -10.71 -6.94 6.00
CA THR A 173 -12.08 -7.42 6.03
C THR A 173 -12.41 -8.00 7.41
N ALA A 174 -13.62 -7.66 7.88
CA ALA A 174 -14.40 -8.22 8.99
C ALA A 174 -14.30 -7.48 10.34
N THR A 175 -15.43 -6.85 10.71
CA THR A 175 -15.89 -6.44 12.06
C THR A 175 -15.54 -5.05 12.65
N ALA A 176 -14.82 -4.16 11.96
CA ALA A 176 -14.59 -2.80 12.48
C ALA A 176 -15.80 -1.84 12.27
N PRO A 177 -16.05 -0.86 13.18
CA PRO A 177 -17.19 0.06 13.11
C PRO A 177 -17.16 1.06 11.93
N HIS A 178 -16.08 1.10 11.15
CA HIS A 178 -15.82 2.12 10.12
C HIS A 178 -16.37 1.82 8.71
N SER A 179 -17.39 0.95 8.60
CA SER A 179 -17.99 0.58 7.29
C SER A 179 -18.59 1.76 6.50
N GLY A 180 -18.79 2.92 7.13
CA GLY A 180 -19.32 4.14 6.51
C GLY A 180 -18.29 5.14 5.97
N MET A 181 -16.99 4.96 6.24
CA MET A 181 -15.92 5.89 5.80
C MET A 181 -15.43 5.69 4.37
N ARG A 182 -15.79 4.58 3.73
CA ARG A 182 -15.26 4.20 2.40
C ARG A 182 -16.01 4.89 1.27
N GLN A 183 -16.10 6.21 1.31
CA GLN A 183 -16.59 6.94 0.14
C GLN A 183 -15.51 6.93 -0.94
N SER A 184 -15.81 6.30 -2.08
CA SER A 184 -15.00 6.44 -3.28
C SER A 184 -15.01 7.90 -3.72
N ARG A 185 -13.98 8.31 -4.47
CA ARG A 185 -13.91 9.70 -4.97
C ARG A 185 -15.13 10.05 -5.82
N GLU A 186 -15.66 9.09 -6.56
CA GLU A 186 -16.86 9.25 -7.39
C GLU A 186 -18.09 9.54 -6.51
N SER A 187 -18.31 8.72 -5.48
CA SER A 187 -19.38 8.93 -4.50
C SER A 187 -19.25 10.27 -3.75
N TRP A 188 -18.03 10.66 -3.40
CA TRP A 188 -17.76 11.96 -2.78
C TRP A 188 -18.08 13.13 -3.73
N LEU A 189 -17.70 13.02 -5.01
CA LEU A 189 -17.97 14.06 -6.01
C LEU A 189 -19.46 14.30 -6.25
N ASP A 190 -20.30 13.27 -6.11
CA ASP A 190 -21.75 13.41 -6.18
C ASP A 190 -22.32 14.30 -5.04
N GLY A 191 -21.63 14.33 -3.90
CA GLY A 191 -21.94 15.18 -2.75
C GLY A 191 -21.21 16.52 -2.70
N MET A 192 -20.22 16.73 -3.58
CA MET A 192 -19.39 17.94 -3.58
C MET A 192 -20.23 19.20 -3.87
N ASP A 193 -20.22 20.15 -2.94
CA ASP A 193 -20.98 21.40 -3.03
C ASP A 193 -20.13 22.68 -2.84
N GLY A 194 -18.82 22.51 -2.66
CA GLY A 194 -17.81 23.55 -2.55
C GLY A 194 -17.06 23.83 -3.86
N GLN A 195 -15.83 24.30 -3.73
CA GLN A 195 -14.94 24.71 -4.82
C GLN A 195 -13.88 23.67 -5.13
N THR A 196 -13.44 23.63 -6.38
CA THR A 196 -12.20 22.94 -6.74
C THR A 196 -11.04 23.92 -6.69
N VAL A 197 -10.05 23.66 -5.83
CA VAL A 197 -8.81 24.42 -5.74
C VAL A 197 -7.73 23.70 -6.53
N ARG A 198 -7.16 24.37 -7.54
CA ARG A 198 -6.04 23.84 -8.34
C ARG A 198 -4.85 24.77 -8.19
N ALA A 199 -3.80 24.29 -7.55
CA ALA A 199 -2.55 25.03 -7.45
C ALA A 199 -1.75 24.91 -8.75
N ALA A 200 -0.99 25.95 -9.07
CA ALA A 200 -0.03 25.95 -10.17
C ALA A 200 1.23 26.67 -9.71
N GLY A 201 2.38 26.01 -9.83
CA GLY A 201 3.65 26.54 -9.35
C GLY A 201 4.24 25.66 -8.26
N SER A 202 4.87 26.28 -7.27
CA SER A 202 5.44 25.64 -6.08
C SER A 202 5.27 26.62 -4.91
N GLY A 203 4.95 26.17 -3.69
CA GLY A 203 4.85 27.09 -2.55
C GLY A 203 3.47 27.73 -2.41
N ASN A 204 2.42 27.05 -2.87
CA ASN A 204 1.06 27.56 -2.88
C ASN A 204 0.46 27.55 -1.47
N VAL A 205 -0.32 28.58 -1.15
CA VAL A 205 -1.17 28.60 0.05
C VAL A 205 -2.62 28.63 -0.42
N ALA A 206 -3.37 27.57 -0.11
CA ALA A 206 -4.76 27.36 -0.48
C ALA A 206 -5.66 27.40 0.76
N GLN A 207 -6.87 27.91 0.59
CA GLN A 207 -7.87 28.08 1.64
C GLN A 207 -9.22 27.66 1.07
N GLY A 208 -9.88 26.75 1.76
CA GLY A 208 -11.20 26.26 1.43
C GLY A 208 -12.30 27.12 1.99
N THR A 209 -13.48 26.55 2.04
CA THR A 209 -14.75 27.19 2.36
C THR A 209 -15.39 26.48 3.55
N SER A 210 -16.71 26.53 3.65
CA SER A 210 -17.46 25.81 4.67
C SER A 210 -18.24 24.64 4.07
N ARG A 211 -17.79 24.14 2.93
CA ARG A 211 -18.45 23.19 2.04
C ARG A 211 -17.42 22.20 1.54
N ALA A 212 -17.87 21.07 1.00
CA ALA A 212 -16.97 20.03 0.48
C ALA A 212 -16.15 20.53 -0.72
N ASP A 213 -14.86 20.75 -0.51
CA ASP A 213 -13.89 21.30 -1.45
C ASP A 213 -12.92 20.22 -2.00
N ASP A 214 -12.44 20.42 -3.23
CA ASP A 214 -11.54 19.49 -3.94
C ASP A 214 -10.20 20.18 -4.21
N PHE A 215 -9.20 19.92 -3.35
CA PHE A 215 -7.84 20.44 -3.46
C PHE A 215 -6.96 19.51 -4.28
N ARG A 216 -6.40 20.06 -5.35
CA ARG A 216 -5.35 19.43 -6.15
C ARG A 216 -4.15 20.37 -6.20
N LEU A 217 -3.14 20.04 -5.41
CA LEU A 217 -1.94 20.86 -5.26
C LEU A 217 -0.89 20.49 -6.33
N SER A 218 0.34 20.95 -6.16
CA SER A 218 1.37 20.96 -7.21
C SER A 218 2.64 20.21 -6.80
N VAL A 219 3.70 20.30 -7.61
CA VAL A 219 4.94 19.52 -7.41
C VAL A 219 5.95 20.19 -6.45
N GLY A 220 5.49 21.09 -5.58
CA GLY A 220 6.35 21.70 -4.57
C GLY A 220 5.60 21.88 -3.26
N SER A 221 6.35 22.17 -2.19
CA SER A 221 5.81 22.32 -0.84
C SER A 221 4.67 23.32 -0.73
N ASP A 222 3.46 22.82 -0.65
CA ASP A 222 2.22 23.58 -0.63
C ASP A 222 1.60 23.53 0.78
N ARG A 223 0.75 24.51 1.08
CA ARG A 223 -0.05 24.57 2.30
C ARG A 223 -1.53 24.69 1.93
N ALA A 224 -2.38 23.85 2.50
CA ALA A 224 -3.82 23.95 2.30
C ALA A 224 -4.59 23.76 3.61
N GLU A 225 -5.67 24.52 3.76
CA GLU A 225 -6.64 24.40 4.85
C GLU A 225 -8.03 24.21 4.22
N GLY A 226 -8.70 23.09 4.50
CA GLY A 226 -9.99 22.70 3.95
C GLY A 226 -11.14 23.53 4.51
N GLY A 227 -11.20 23.65 5.84
CA GLY A 227 -12.17 24.50 6.51
C GLY A 227 -13.26 23.66 7.14
N ASN A 228 -14.53 23.87 6.78
CA ASN A 228 -15.59 22.92 7.15
C ASN A 228 -16.07 22.19 5.90
N GLY A 229 -16.75 21.06 6.09
CA GLY A 229 -17.23 20.23 5.00
C GLY A 229 -16.35 19.02 4.85
N ASN A 230 -16.80 18.01 4.09
CA ASN A 230 -16.00 16.82 3.85
C ASN A 230 -15.10 17.11 2.66
N ASP A 231 -13.82 17.37 2.87
CA ASP A 231 -12.89 17.84 1.86
C ASP A 231 -12.05 16.71 1.26
N TRP A 232 -11.69 16.85 -0.02
CA TRP A 232 -10.74 15.98 -0.69
C TRP A 232 -9.45 16.74 -0.98
N MET A 233 -8.33 16.31 -0.39
CA MET A 233 -7.04 16.98 -0.50
C MET A 233 -5.95 16.06 -1.05
N SER A 234 -5.20 16.53 -2.03
CA SER A 234 -4.01 15.87 -2.58
C SER A 234 -2.85 16.84 -2.73
N GLY A 235 -1.75 16.53 -2.05
CA GLY A 235 -0.49 17.27 -2.00
C GLY A 235 0.33 17.21 -3.29
N PHE A 236 0.38 16.04 -3.92
CA PHE A 236 1.18 15.74 -5.11
C PHE A 236 2.67 15.51 -4.79
N ASP A 237 3.59 16.38 -5.19
CA ASP A 237 5.01 16.20 -4.86
C ASP A 237 5.47 17.35 -3.99
N GLY A 238 6.40 17.09 -3.08
CA GLY A 238 6.99 18.11 -2.21
C GLY A 238 6.51 17.96 -0.78
N ASN A 239 7.14 18.70 0.13
CA ASN A 239 6.81 18.60 1.56
C ASN A 239 5.62 19.50 1.86
N ASP A 240 4.43 18.93 1.93
CA ASP A 240 3.17 19.64 2.05
C ASP A 240 2.71 19.80 3.49
N THR A 241 1.84 20.79 3.72
CA THR A 241 1.12 20.96 4.98
C THR A 241 -0.36 21.06 4.72
N LEU A 242 -1.09 19.97 4.94
CA LEU A 242 -2.52 19.84 4.64
C LEU A 242 -3.32 19.71 5.93
N ASN A 243 -4.43 20.43 6.02
CA ASN A 243 -5.35 20.37 7.15
C ASN A 243 -6.78 20.29 6.64
N GLY A 244 -7.48 19.18 6.90
CA GLY A 244 -8.88 18.97 6.52
C GLY A 244 -9.80 19.97 7.21
N GLY A 245 -9.74 20.01 8.54
CA GLY A 245 -10.46 20.98 9.34
C GLY A 245 -11.64 20.34 10.06
N SER A 246 -12.87 20.61 9.66
CA SER A 246 -14.07 20.02 10.25
C SER A 246 -14.87 19.28 9.18
N GLY A 247 -15.04 17.98 9.30
CA GLY A 247 -15.71 17.20 8.27
C GLY A 247 -15.37 15.73 8.39
N HIS A 248 -15.60 15.00 7.31
CA HIS A 248 -15.03 13.67 7.11
C HIS A 248 -14.13 13.80 5.91
N ASP A 249 -12.88 14.13 6.17
CA ASP A 249 -11.93 14.61 5.19
C ASP A 249 -11.09 13.47 4.66
N ARG A 250 -10.63 13.62 3.42
CA ARG A 250 -9.65 12.73 2.83
C ARG A 250 -8.40 13.51 2.46
N VAL A 251 -7.30 13.20 3.13
CA VAL A 251 -6.03 13.92 3.00
C VAL A 251 -4.95 12.97 2.47
N LEU A 252 -4.39 13.29 1.32
CA LEU A 252 -3.34 12.50 0.65
C LEU A 252 -2.07 13.37 0.49
N GLY A 253 -0.98 13.02 1.17
CA GLY A 253 0.32 13.68 1.03
C GLY A 253 0.94 13.40 -0.34
N ASN A 254 1.11 12.10 -0.63
CA ASN A 254 1.72 11.52 -1.83
C ASN A 254 3.25 11.51 -1.76
N LEU A 255 3.99 12.35 -2.50
CA LEU A 255 5.46 12.31 -2.46
C LEU A 255 6.00 13.46 -1.64
N GLY A 256 6.94 13.19 -0.73
CA GLY A 256 7.58 14.21 0.08
C GLY A 256 7.41 13.92 1.56
N ASN A 257 8.00 14.75 2.40
CA ASN A 257 7.84 14.64 3.85
C ASN A 257 6.72 15.60 4.29
N ASP A 258 5.53 15.07 4.47
CA ASP A 258 4.30 15.82 4.62
C ASP A 258 3.87 15.98 6.08
N SER A 259 3.13 17.06 6.35
CA SER A 259 2.40 17.24 7.62
C SER A 259 0.91 17.29 7.34
N LEU A 260 0.21 16.24 7.76
CA LEU A 260 -1.18 16.00 7.42
C LEU A 260 -2.04 15.98 8.69
N LEU A 261 -3.07 16.81 8.72
CA LEU A 261 -4.04 16.89 9.81
C LEU A 261 -5.45 16.61 9.28
N GLY A 262 -6.16 15.67 9.90
CA GLY A 262 -7.58 15.40 9.65
C GLY A 262 -8.43 16.52 10.24
N GLY A 263 -8.53 16.54 11.57
CA GLY A 263 -9.20 17.59 12.31
C GLY A 263 -10.39 17.07 13.12
N GLN A 264 -11.59 17.57 12.84
CA GLN A 264 -12.80 17.09 13.49
C GLN A 264 -13.60 16.20 12.55
N GLY A 265 -13.94 15.03 13.06
CA GLY A 265 -14.75 14.03 12.39
C GLY A 265 -13.89 12.88 11.89
N ASN A 266 -14.51 11.99 11.15
CA ASN A 266 -13.98 10.69 10.80
C ASN A 266 -13.19 10.78 9.49
N ASP A 267 -11.86 10.88 9.58
CA ASP A 267 -10.99 11.24 8.48
C ASP A 267 -10.21 10.04 7.90
N ILE A 268 -9.76 10.19 6.65
CA ILE A 268 -8.83 9.26 5.99
C ILE A 268 -7.58 10.02 5.59
N ILE A 269 -6.44 9.64 6.16
CA ILE A 269 -5.16 10.29 5.95
C ILE A 269 -4.14 9.29 5.42
N ASN A 270 -3.47 9.62 4.32
CA ASN A 270 -2.38 8.82 3.76
C ASN A 270 -1.17 9.71 3.49
N GLY A 271 -0.03 9.38 4.12
CA GLY A 271 1.25 10.06 3.96
C GLY A 271 1.80 9.84 2.56
N GLY A 272 2.11 8.59 2.24
CA GLY A 272 2.54 8.19 0.92
C GLY A 272 4.01 7.79 0.95
N VAL A 273 4.87 8.50 0.23
CA VAL A 273 6.31 8.25 0.18
C VAL A 273 7.04 9.43 0.80
N GLY A 274 7.76 9.18 1.88
CA GLY A 274 8.56 10.15 2.60
C GLY A 274 8.46 9.92 4.10
N ASP A 275 9.22 10.70 4.89
CA ASP A 275 9.07 10.67 6.35
C ASP A 275 7.93 11.64 6.74
N ASP A 276 6.73 11.11 6.99
CA ASP A 276 5.49 11.90 7.14
C ASP A 276 5.05 12.06 8.61
N ALA A 277 4.26 13.11 8.87
CA ALA A 277 3.62 13.35 10.15
C ALA A 277 2.11 13.49 10.00
N LEU A 278 1.38 12.48 10.45
CA LEU A 278 -0.08 12.35 10.34
C LEU A 278 -0.76 12.51 11.70
N LYS A 279 -1.84 13.29 11.74
CA LYS A 279 -2.67 13.45 12.94
C LYS A 279 -4.16 13.40 12.59
N GLY A 280 -4.90 12.43 13.14
CA GLY A 280 -6.36 12.31 12.99
C GLY A 280 -7.10 13.41 13.76
N GLN A 281 -6.75 13.55 15.04
CA GLN A 281 -7.33 14.45 16.05
C GLN A 281 -8.65 13.96 16.67
N TRP A 282 -9.82 14.38 16.20
CA TRP A 282 -11.10 14.03 16.83
C TRP A 282 -11.94 13.23 15.87
N GLY A 283 -12.49 12.11 16.32
CA GLY A 283 -13.27 11.23 15.46
C GLY A 283 -12.60 9.88 15.41
N ASP A 284 -13.30 8.92 14.83
CA ASP A 284 -12.66 7.66 14.49
C ASP A 284 -11.89 7.89 13.19
N ASP A 285 -10.60 7.64 13.11
CA ASP A 285 -9.77 8.00 11.94
C ASP A 285 -9.07 6.80 11.29
N LEU A 286 -8.74 6.90 10.00
CA LEU A 286 -7.89 5.94 9.27
C LEU A 286 -6.59 6.61 8.83
N LEU A 287 -5.45 6.24 9.44
CA LEU A 287 -4.14 6.80 9.15
C LEU A 287 -3.20 5.76 8.53
N PHE A 288 -2.55 6.14 7.43
CA PHE A 288 -1.59 5.30 6.71
C PHE A 288 -0.29 6.08 6.44
N GLY A 289 0.83 5.67 7.03
CA GLY A 289 2.15 6.27 6.74
C GLY A 289 2.64 5.91 5.34
N ALA A 290 2.53 4.63 5.02
CA ALA A 290 2.92 3.97 3.78
C ALA A 290 4.42 3.71 3.64
N ALA A 291 5.26 4.63 3.13
CA ALA A 291 6.68 4.34 2.93
C ALA A 291 7.56 5.47 3.47
N GLY A 292 8.38 5.16 4.47
CA GLY A 292 9.29 6.11 5.09
C GLY A 292 9.32 5.90 6.60
N ARG A 293 9.82 6.87 7.36
CA ARG A 293 9.76 6.81 8.83
C ARG A 293 8.71 7.79 9.30
N ASP A 294 7.54 7.25 9.59
CA ASP A 294 6.34 8.03 9.78
C ASP A 294 6.00 8.22 11.25
N LEU A 295 5.35 9.33 11.55
CA LEU A 295 4.76 9.64 12.84
C LEU A 295 3.24 9.72 12.69
N LEU A 296 2.52 8.77 13.29
CA LEU A 296 1.06 8.70 13.25
C LEU A 296 0.49 8.90 14.65
N GLU A 297 -0.46 9.83 14.78
CA GLU A 297 -1.22 10.11 16.00
C GLU A 297 -2.72 10.06 15.68
N GLY A 298 -3.44 9.05 16.17
CA GLY A 298 -4.88 8.89 15.96
C GLY A 298 -5.64 10.04 16.61
N GLY A 299 -5.55 10.13 17.94
CA GLY A 299 -6.11 11.22 18.72
C GLY A 299 -7.23 10.74 19.63
N ALA A 300 -8.45 11.16 19.40
CA ALA A 300 -9.61 10.82 20.21
C ALA A 300 -10.71 10.19 19.36
N GLY A 301 -11.00 8.93 19.59
CA GLY A 301 -11.92 8.10 18.83
C GLY A 301 -11.38 6.68 18.76
N ASN A 302 -12.04 5.79 18.03
CA ASN A 302 -11.50 4.47 17.77
C ASN A 302 -10.78 4.51 16.42
N ASP A 303 -9.47 4.56 16.44
CA ASP A 303 -8.65 4.83 15.26
C ASP A 303 -8.04 3.55 14.67
N TRP A 304 -7.71 3.60 13.37
CA TRP A 304 -6.89 2.59 12.71
C TRP A 304 -5.62 3.23 12.18
N LEU A 305 -4.46 2.73 12.61
CA LEU A 305 -3.15 3.25 12.23
C LEU A 305 -2.32 2.15 11.58
N GLY A 306 -1.81 2.42 10.38
CA GLY A 306 -0.86 1.57 9.65
C GLY A 306 0.41 2.35 9.33
N GLY A 307 1.56 1.96 9.88
CA GLY A 307 2.85 2.60 9.59
C GLY A 307 3.27 2.34 8.15
N GLY A 308 3.35 1.07 7.76
CA GLY A 308 3.68 0.66 6.40
C GLY A 308 5.10 0.12 6.34
N ASN A 309 5.95 0.66 5.47
CA ASN A 309 7.36 0.30 5.39
C ASN A 309 8.21 1.37 6.05
N GLY A 310 9.07 0.98 6.97
CA GLY A 310 10.11 1.80 7.56
C GLY A 310 10.13 1.70 9.07
N ALA A 311 10.60 2.73 9.76
CA ALA A 311 10.72 2.67 11.22
C ALA A 311 9.82 3.74 11.80
N ASP A 312 8.60 3.31 12.10
CA ASP A 312 7.46 4.19 12.34
C ASP A 312 7.18 4.36 13.83
N THR A 313 6.49 5.45 14.16
CA THR A 313 6.00 5.71 15.51
C THR A 313 4.50 5.95 15.47
N LEU A 314 3.74 5.05 16.10
CA LEU A 314 2.28 5.07 16.10
C LEU A 314 1.76 5.31 17.52
N SER A 315 0.83 6.25 17.67
CA SER A 315 0.09 6.52 18.90
C SER A 315 -1.41 6.51 18.61
N GLY A 316 -2.16 5.59 19.20
CA GLY A 316 -3.63 5.53 19.09
C GLY A 316 -4.27 6.74 19.76
N GLY A 317 -4.12 6.83 21.09
CA GLY A 317 -4.58 7.97 21.88
C GLY A 317 -5.69 7.59 22.86
N ILE A 318 -6.85 8.24 22.74
CA ILE A 318 -8.04 8.00 23.57
C ILE A 318 -9.04 7.22 22.72
N GLY A 319 -9.52 6.09 23.23
CA GLY A 319 -10.46 5.22 22.53
C GLY A 319 -9.83 3.86 22.20
N ALA A 320 -10.64 2.96 21.65
CA ALA A 320 -10.21 1.59 21.38
C ALA A 320 -9.58 1.51 19.99
N ASP A 321 -8.26 1.58 19.93
CA ASP A 321 -7.52 1.76 18.67
C ASP A 321 -7.02 0.43 18.09
N THR A 322 -6.75 0.43 16.78
CA THR A 322 -6.08 -0.68 16.09
C THR A 322 -4.80 -0.20 15.43
N LEU A 323 -3.66 -0.75 15.83
CA LEU A 323 -2.35 -0.34 15.35
C LEU A 323 -1.63 -1.50 14.64
N HIS A 324 -1.09 -1.23 13.46
CA HIS A 324 -0.19 -2.12 12.73
C HIS A 324 1.06 -1.34 12.31
N GLY A 325 2.23 -1.67 12.86
CA GLY A 325 3.49 -1.03 12.49
C GLY A 325 3.80 -1.25 11.01
N GLY A 326 3.73 -2.51 10.58
CA GLY A 326 4.09 -2.88 9.22
C GLY A 326 5.52 -3.41 9.18
N ALA A 327 6.21 -3.25 8.06
CA ALA A 327 7.57 -3.74 7.90
C ALA A 327 8.59 -2.74 8.44
N GLY A 328 9.35 -3.15 9.45
CA GLY A 328 10.58 -2.49 9.87
C GLY A 328 10.77 -2.61 11.37
N ASN A 329 11.07 -1.53 12.08
CA ASN A 329 11.26 -1.62 13.53
C ASN A 329 10.49 -0.48 14.17
N ASP A 330 9.27 -0.78 14.60
CA ASP A 330 8.29 0.25 14.91
C ASP A 330 8.13 0.45 16.42
N VAL A 331 7.60 1.61 16.78
CA VAL A 331 7.24 1.95 18.16
C VAL A 331 5.76 2.25 18.23
N LEU A 332 5.02 1.44 18.97
CA LEU A 332 3.58 1.51 19.07
C LEU A 332 3.14 1.85 20.51
N SER A 333 2.10 2.66 20.62
CA SER A 333 1.40 2.98 21.85
C SER A 333 -0.09 3.07 21.55
N GLY A 334 -0.90 2.18 22.10
CA GLY A 334 -2.36 2.24 21.97
C GLY A 334 -2.90 3.38 22.81
N GLY A 335 -2.90 3.23 24.13
CA GLY A 335 -3.36 4.27 25.01
C GLY A 335 -3.68 3.70 26.38
N ALA A 336 -4.78 4.20 26.97
CA ALA A 336 -5.30 3.68 28.23
C ALA A 336 -6.54 2.79 28.07
N ASP A 337 -7.14 2.80 26.89
CA ASP A 337 -8.37 2.09 26.58
C ASP A 337 -8.04 0.73 25.92
N ALA A 338 -9.05 0.00 25.44
CA ALA A 338 -8.86 -1.37 24.95
C ALA A 338 -8.35 -1.40 23.50
N ASP A 339 -7.04 -1.56 23.34
CA ASP A 339 -6.38 -1.45 22.04
C ASP A 339 -6.08 -2.80 21.40
N THR A 340 -5.86 -2.79 20.09
CA THR A 340 -5.50 -3.98 19.32
C THR A 340 -4.21 -3.74 18.54
N PHE A 341 -3.18 -4.52 18.83
CA PHE A 341 -1.92 -4.51 18.10
C PHE A 341 -1.90 -5.66 17.11
N ILE A 342 -1.67 -5.36 15.83
CA ILE A 342 -1.54 -6.35 14.76
C ILE A 342 -0.06 -6.58 14.50
N TYR A 343 0.33 -7.83 14.38
CA TYR A 343 1.69 -8.21 14.02
C TYR A 343 1.71 -9.39 13.06
N ARG A 344 2.51 -9.27 11.99
CA ARG A 344 2.62 -10.21 10.88
C ARG A 344 4.07 -10.60 10.64
N LYS A 345 4.24 -11.63 9.81
CA LYS A 345 5.57 -12.08 9.41
C LYS A 345 6.24 -11.06 8.50
N GLY A 346 7.47 -10.70 8.83
CA GLY A 346 8.25 -9.67 8.13
C GLY A 346 8.04 -8.27 8.68
N ASP A 347 7.29 -8.12 9.77
CA ASP A 347 7.07 -6.83 10.41
C ASP A 347 8.33 -6.34 11.14
N GLY A 348 9.29 -7.23 11.44
CA GLY A 348 10.58 -6.86 12.02
C GLY A 348 10.54 -6.66 13.54
N ALA A 349 11.36 -5.79 14.12
CA ALA A 349 11.57 -5.74 15.57
C ALA A 349 10.86 -4.55 16.25
N ASP A 350 9.62 -4.80 16.68
CA ASP A 350 8.72 -3.77 17.21
C ASP A 350 8.79 -3.64 18.73
N VAL A 351 8.37 -2.46 19.19
CA VAL A 351 8.25 -2.11 20.61
C VAL A 351 6.86 -1.57 20.89
N ILE A 352 6.16 -2.19 21.86
CA ILE A 352 4.88 -1.69 22.38
C ILE A 352 5.11 -1.11 23.77
N ASN A 353 4.87 0.20 23.93
CA ASN A 353 5.20 0.95 25.15
C ASN A 353 4.06 1.08 26.16
N SER A 354 2.82 0.81 25.77
CA SER A 354 1.63 1.08 26.58
C SER A 354 0.77 -0.16 26.86
N TYR A 355 1.30 -1.37 26.63
CA TYR A 355 0.50 -2.59 26.70
C TYR A 355 -0.14 -2.81 28.07
N GLN A 356 -1.45 -3.06 28.08
CA GLN A 356 -2.27 -3.31 29.25
C GLN A 356 -2.85 -4.73 29.21
N PRO A 357 -2.40 -5.63 30.10
CA PRO A 357 -2.96 -6.98 30.20
C PRO A 357 -4.47 -6.96 30.46
N ASP A 358 -5.20 -7.93 29.93
CA ASP A 358 -6.66 -8.10 30.03
C ASP A 358 -7.50 -6.97 29.39
N ILE A 359 -6.85 -5.92 28.86
CA ILE A 359 -7.48 -4.75 28.24
C ILE A 359 -7.14 -4.74 26.75
N ASP A 360 -5.86 -4.85 26.44
CA ASP A 360 -5.34 -4.86 25.07
C ASP A 360 -5.39 -6.26 24.45
N ARG A 361 -5.20 -6.30 23.14
CA ARG A 361 -5.13 -7.54 22.37
C ARG A 361 -3.94 -7.54 21.43
N LEU A 362 -3.33 -8.71 21.27
CA LEU A 362 -2.33 -8.96 20.25
C LEU A 362 -2.90 -9.89 19.17
N LEU A 363 -3.09 -9.38 17.96
CA LEU A 363 -3.47 -10.17 16.80
C LEU A 363 -2.23 -10.60 16.02
N LEU A 364 -1.96 -11.90 16.04
CA LEU A 364 -0.85 -12.51 15.31
C LEU A 364 -1.37 -13.21 14.05
N ASP A 365 -0.66 -13.02 12.93
CA ASP A 365 -0.86 -13.84 11.75
C ASP A 365 -0.61 -15.32 12.06
N LYS A 366 -1.56 -16.20 11.75
CA LYS A 366 -1.40 -17.65 11.98
C LYS A 366 -0.13 -18.24 11.35
N ARG A 367 0.40 -17.65 10.28
CA ARG A 367 1.64 -18.09 9.62
C ARG A 367 2.89 -17.90 10.50
N LEU A 368 2.85 -17.01 11.50
CA LEU A 368 3.94 -16.81 12.47
C LEU A 368 4.09 -18.01 13.40
N ILE A 369 2.97 -18.60 13.84
CA ILE A 369 2.98 -19.75 14.74
C ILE A 369 3.03 -21.10 13.99
N GLY A 370 2.79 -21.09 12.68
CA GLY A 370 2.79 -22.28 11.83
C GLY A 370 1.71 -23.29 12.23
N ASN A 371 2.13 -24.52 12.52
CA ASN A 371 1.23 -25.61 12.95
C ASN A 371 1.25 -25.82 14.48
N ASP A 372 1.96 -25.00 15.24
CA ASP A 372 2.00 -25.09 16.70
C ASP A 372 0.68 -24.60 17.33
N THR A 373 0.42 -25.00 18.57
CA THR A 373 -0.66 -24.39 19.37
C THR A 373 -0.16 -23.08 19.97
N VAL A 374 -1.07 -22.18 20.34
CA VAL A 374 -0.71 -20.91 21.01
C VAL A 374 0.08 -21.20 22.29
N GLU A 375 -0.31 -22.19 23.08
CA GLU A 375 0.37 -22.55 24.32
C GLU A 375 1.81 -23.02 24.08
N LYS A 376 2.03 -23.84 23.03
CA LYS A 376 3.38 -24.28 22.66
C LYS A 376 4.21 -23.10 22.15
N PHE A 377 3.62 -22.27 21.29
CA PHE A 377 4.29 -21.09 20.75
C PHE A 377 4.74 -20.15 21.87
N VAL A 378 3.85 -19.83 22.81
CA VAL A 378 4.15 -19.00 23.98
C VAL A 378 5.33 -19.58 24.77
N ALA A 379 5.30 -20.87 25.08
CA ALA A 379 6.37 -21.53 25.84
C ALA A 379 7.75 -21.44 25.13
N ASP A 380 7.77 -21.50 23.80
CA ASP A 380 9.00 -21.52 23.02
C ASP A 380 9.54 -20.11 22.70
N HIS A 381 8.67 -19.12 22.58
CA HIS A 381 9.00 -17.80 22.00
C HIS A 381 8.86 -16.61 22.95
N VAL A 382 8.10 -16.74 24.05
CA VAL A 382 7.87 -15.64 25.00
C VAL A 382 8.90 -15.70 26.14
N ARG A 383 9.57 -14.57 26.41
CA ARG A 383 10.64 -14.46 27.41
C ARG A 383 10.50 -13.17 28.20
N GLU A 384 10.48 -13.30 29.53
CA GLU A 384 10.59 -12.15 30.43
C GLU A 384 12.01 -11.55 30.40
N THR A 385 12.06 -10.24 30.52
CA THR A 385 13.30 -9.44 30.59
C THR A 385 13.24 -8.51 31.79
N ALA A 386 14.34 -7.82 32.08
CA ALA A 386 14.37 -6.84 33.18
C ALA A 386 13.39 -5.66 32.99
N ASN A 387 12.95 -5.40 31.75
CA ASN A 387 12.17 -4.21 31.39
C ASN A 387 10.79 -4.54 30.81
N GLY A 388 10.38 -5.80 30.79
CA GLY A 388 9.12 -6.25 30.21
C GLY A 388 9.25 -7.61 29.53
N VAL A 389 8.45 -7.86 28.49
CA VAL A 389 8.34 -9.18 27.85
C VAL A 389 8.74 -9.10 26.39
N VAL A 390 9.40 -10.15 25.90
CA VAL A 390 9.82 -10.29 24.50
C VAL A 390 9.17 -11.50 23.90
N VAL A 391 8.64 -11.35 22.69
CA VAL A 391 8.22 -12.46 21.82
C VAL A 391 9.15 -12.49 20.62
N ASP A 392 9.94 -13.55 20.48
CA ASP A 392 10.91 -13.71 19.38
C ASP A 392 10.37 -14.73 18.37
N PHE A 393 9.99 -14.27 17.18
CA PHE A 393 9.44 -15.12 16.12
C PHE A 393 10.53 -15.74 15.23
N GLY A 394 11.80 -15.36 15.45
CA GLY A 394 12.94 -15.74 14.61
C GLY A 394 13.02 -14.95 13.31
N GLY A 395 14.16 -15.04 12.63
CA GLY A 395 14.36 -14.36 11.33
C GLY A 395 14.50 -12.83 11.41
N GLY A 396 14.54 -12.25 12.61
CA GLY A 396 14.58 -10.81 12.85
C GLY A 396 13.25 -10.25 13.37
N ASP A 397 12.16 -11.01 13.22
CA ASP A 397 10.81 -10.65 13.69
C ASP A 397 10.73 -10.81 15.21
N LYS A 398 10.37 -9.73 15.91
CA LYS A 398 10.30 -9.65 17.36
C LYS A 398 9.30 -8.59 17.81
N ILE A 399 8.60 -8.84 18.92
CA ILE A 399 7.88 -7.80 19.65
C ILE A 399 8.47 -7.66 21.05
N THR A 400 8.70 -6.43 21.49
CA THR A 400 9.09 -6.09 22.86
C THR A 400 7.98 -5.29 23.53
N PHE A 401 7.34 -5.87 24.54
CA PHE A 401 6.38 -5.20 25.40
C PHE A 401 7.12 -4.55 26.57
N ASN A 402 7.17 -3.23 26.61
CA ASN A 402 7.82 -2.50 27.70
C ASN A 402 6.88 -2.36 28.90
N GLY A 403 7.35 -2.74 30.08
CA GLY A 403 6.60 -2.64 31.31
C GLY A 403 7.14 -3.61 32.36
N THR A 404 7.76 -3.09 33.42
CA THR A 404 8.39 -3.94 34.46
C THR A 404 7.41 -4.77 35.29
N GLN A 405 6.10 -4.58 35.10
CA GLN A 405 5.04 -5.35 35.75
C GLN A 405 4.53 -6.50 34.88
N LEU A 406 4.89 -6.52 33.59
CA LEU A 406 4.43 -7.53 32.64
C LEU A 406 5.18 -8.85 32.85
N ASN A 407 4.46 -9.96 32.76
CA ASN A 407 4.98 -11.31 32.76
C ASN A 407 4.53 -12.09 31.51
N ALA A 408 5.08 -13.29 31.29
CA ALA A 408 4.78 -14.05 30.08
C ALA A 408 3.31 -14.51 29.95
N GLU A 409 2.61 -14.72 31.08
CA GLU A 409 1.19 -15.13 31.12
C GLU A 409 0.29 -13.98 30.68
N ASP A 410 0.60 -12.75 31.11
CA ASP A 410 -0.11 -11.53 30.71
C ASP A 410 -0.19 -11.35 29.19
N ILE A 411 0.86 -11.74 28.46
CA ILE A 411 0.89 -11.66 27.00
C ILE A 411 0.19 -12.87 26.36
N ALA A 412 0.30 -14.04 26.99
CA ALA A 412 -0.19 -15.30 26.42
C ALA A 412 -1.72 -15.34 26.29
N ASP A 413 -2.43 -14.84 27.30
CA ASP A 413 -3.89 -14.88 27.37
C ASP A 413 -4.57 -13.94 26.37
N ASP A 414 -3.84 -12.91 25.92
CA ASP A 414 -4.32 -11.87 25.01
C ASP A 414 -3.84 -12.05 23.56
N ILE A 415 -3.23 -13.21 23.24
CA ILE A 415 -2.86 -13.58 21.87
C ILE A 415 -4.06 -14.18 21.13
N PHE A 416 -4.42 -13.54 20.02
CA PHE A 416 -5.43 -13.99 19.08
C PHE A 416 -4.82 -14.23 17.70
N LEU A 417 -5.34 -15.20 16.96
CA LEU A 417 -4.84 -15.53 15.63
C LEU A 417 -5.78 -15.03 14.55
N ILE A 418 -5.21 -14.39 13.53
CA ILE A 418 -5.92 -13.91 12.33
C ILE A 418 -5.42 -14.59 11.05
#